data_AF-A0A359GZG9-F1
#
_entry.id   AF-A0A359GZG9-F1
#
_cell.length_a   1.000
_cell.length_b   1.000
_cell.length_c   1.000
_cell.angle_alpha   90.00
_cell.angle_beta   90.00
_cell.angle_gamma   90.00
#
_symmetry.space_group_name_H-M   'P 1'
#
loop_
_entity.id
_entity.type
_entity.pdbx_description
1 polymer ?
#
loop_
_entity_poly.entity_id
_entity_poly.type
_entity_poly.pdbx_seq_one_letter_code
_entity_poly.pdbx_strand_id
1 'polypeptide(L)'
;KNEIASGYKTGLSTPLFSPTGGMKISANDLARYMMMHMNYGKDPVSGKRIISKKSSKLMQTPVIETSPGETYGMALRQSSKLIPGEIMIGHTGSAYGLYSAMFFEPKKGFGIVMMT
;
A
#
# COMPACT_ATOMS: atom_id res chain seq x y z
N LYS A 1 25.69 -6.76 0.08
CA LYS A 1 26.31 -6.18 -1.15
C LYS A 1 26.73 -7.26 -2.14
N ASN A 2 27.39 -8.34 -1.71
CA ASN A 2 27.83 -9.43 -2.60
C ASN A 2 26.67 -10.16 -3.30
N GLU A 3 25.52 -10.36 -2.65
CA GLU A 3 24.35 -11.02 -3.26
C GLU A 3 23.62 -10.19 -4.33
N ILE A 4 23.71 -8.85 -4.28
CA ILE A 4 23.13 -7.99 -5.34
C ILE A 4 24.07 -8.01 -6.55
N ALA A 5 25.38 -7.97 -6.30
CA ALA A 5 26.41 -8.03 -7.34
C ALA A 5 26.50 -9.40 -8.04
N SER A 6 25.96 -10.47 -7.46
CA SER A 6 26.01 -11.84 -8.00
C SER A 6 24.94 -12.17 -9.05
N GLY A 7 24.35 -11.16 -9.70
CA GLY A 7 23.43 -11.38 -10.83
C GLY A 7 21.94 -11.31 -10.48
N TYR A 8 21.55 -10.47 -9.50
CA TYR A 8 20.12 -10.15 -9.28
C TYR A 8 19.46 -9.68 -10.58
N LYS A 9 18.34 -10.31 -10.94
CA LYS A 9 17.49 -9.90 -12.06
C LYS A 9 16.13 -9.47 -11.54
N THR A 10 15.77 -8.20 -11.79
CA THR A 10 14.44 -7.66 -11.45
C THR A 10 13.33 -8.54 -12.03
N GLY A 11 12.37 -8.93 -11.19
CA GLY A 11 11.25 -9.80 -11.59
C GLY A 11 11.56 -11.30 -11.65
N LEU A 12 12.83 -11.72 -11.47
CA LEU A 12 13.25 -13.13 -11.50
C LEU A 12 13.88 -13.58 -10.17
N SER A 13 14.78 -12.78 -9.60
CA SER A 13 15.50 -13.09 -8.36
C SER A 13 14.82 -12.42 -7.16
N THR A 14 13.55 -12.73 -6.91
CA THR A 14 12.71 -12.02 -5.94
C THR A 14 13.04 -12.20 -4.45
N PRO A 15 13.59 -13.34 -3.95
CA PRO A 15 13.77 -13.52 -2.51
C PRO A 15 14.71 -12.51 -1.83
N LEU A 16 15.72 -12.01 -2.56
CA LEU A 16 16.77 -11.15 -2.01
C LEU A 16 16.23 -9.86 -1.38
N PHE A 17 15.15 -9.32 -1.92
CA PHE A 17 14.50 -8.11 -1.41
C PHE A 17 13.20 -8.38 -0.67
N SER A 18 12.79 -9.66 -0.58
CA SER A 18 11.54 -10.09 0.04
C SER A 18 10.36 -9.16 -0.32
N PRO A 19 10.03 -9.01 -1.62
CA PRO A 19 9.14 -7.96 -2.12
C PRO A 19 7.70 -8.08 -1.62
N THR A 20 7.34 -9.22 -1.02
CA THR A 20 6.02 -9.47 -0.44
C THR A 20 5.87 -8.93 0.99
N GLY A 21 6.97 -8.69 1.73
CA GLY A 21 6.86 -8.30 3.14
C GLY A 21 8.15 -7.91 3.88
N GLY A 22 9.31 -7.86 3.22
CA GLY A 22 10.60 -7.54 3.86
C GLY A 22 10.90 -6.04 3.99
N MET A 23 9.99 -5.15 3.56
CA MET A 23 10.18 -3.71 3.69
C MET A 23 10.19 -3.30 5.16
N LYS A 24 11.23 -2.56 5.57
CA LYS A 24 11.31 -1.88 6.87
C LYS A 24 11.03 -0.40 6.65
N ILE A 25 10.04 0.15 7.36
CA ILE A 25 9.57 1.52 7.18
C ILE A 25 9.03 2.05 8.51
N SER A 26 9.16 3.37 8.75
CA SER A 26 8.53 4.02 9.90
C SER A 26 7.02 4.21 9.67
N ALA A 27 6.24 4.39 10.74
CA ALA A 27 4.82 4.72 10.61
C ALA A 27 4.61 6.04 9.84
N ASN A 28 5.48 7.03 10.03
CA ASN A 28 5.42 8.31 9.34
C ASN A 28 5.69 8.17 7.83
N ASP A 29 6.70 7.38 7.46
CA ASP A 29 7.00 7.14 6.04
C ASP A 29 5.92 6.29 5.37
N LEU A 30 5.32 5.34 6.10
CA LEU A 30 4.16 4.60 5.62
C LEU A 30 2.94 5.50 5.43
N ALA A 31 2.74 6.51 6.29
CA ALA A 31 1.71 7.53 6.12
C ALA A 31 1.98 8.41 4.89
N ARG A 32 3.24 8.75 4.59
CA ARG A 32 3.60 9.45 3.36
C ARG A 32 3.31 8.60 2.12
N TYR A 33 3.62 7.30 2.15
CA TYR A 33 3.26 6.36 1.09
C TYR A 33 1.74 6.25 0.89
N MET A 34 0.99 6.17 2.00
CA MET A 34 -0.48 6.20 2.01
C MET A 34 -1.01 7.47 1.33
N MET A 35 -0.53 8.63 1.76
CA MET A 35 -0.93 9.93 1.20
C MET A 35 -0.57 10.07 -0.29
N MET A 36 0.52 9.44 -0.75
CA MET A 36 0.84 9.40 -2.19
C MET A 36 -0.26 8.69 -2.99
N HIS A 37 -0.78 7.56 -2.50
CA HIS A 37 -1.91 6.86 -3.12
C HIS A 37 -3.23 7.63 -2.98
N MET A 38 -3.49 8.21 -1.80
CA MET A 38 -4.64 9.08 -1.56
C MET A 38 -4.69 10.24 -2.55
N ASN A 39 -3.53 10.84 -2.86
CA ASN A 39 -3.35 11.91 -3.83
C ASN A 39 -3.12 11.41 -5.28
N TYR A 40 -3.50 10.16 -5.56
CA TYR A 40 -3.42 9.53 -6.88
C TYR A 40 -2.04 9.66 -7.54
N GLY A 41 -0.99 9.28 -6.81
CA GLY A 41 0.37 9.19 -7.31
C GLY A 41 1.26 10.40 -7.04
N LYS A 42 0.78 11.43 -6.34
CA LYS A 42 1.55 12.65 -6.03
C LYS A 42 2.05 12.58 -4.59
N ASP A 43 3.36 12.70 -4.40
CA ASP A 43 3.96 12.78 -3.08
C ASP A 43 3.51 14.07 -2.37
N PRO A 44 2.92 14.00 -1.16
CA PRO A 44 2.42 15.19 -0.46
C PRO A 44 3.53 16.17 -0.04
N VAL A 45 4.77 15.70 0.11
CA VAL A 45 5.89 16.53 0.59
C VAL A 45 6.57 17.24 -0.58
N SER A 46 7.05 16.50 -1.58
CA SER A 46 7.77 17.11 -2.72
C SER A 46 6.87 17.63 -3.83
N GLY A 47 5.59 17.23 -3.83
CA GLY A 47 4.66 17.50 -4.93
C GLY A 47 4.97 16.75 -6.23
N LYS A 48 6.01 15.91 -6.27
CA LYS A 48 6.37 15.13 -7.46
C LYS A 48 5.38 13.99 -7.69
N ARG A 49 5.17 13.65 -8.96
CA ARG A 49 4.37 12.48 -9.35
C ARG A 49 5.26 11.25 -9.41
N ILE A 50 5.01 10.30 -8.51
CA ILE A 50 5.75 9.02 -8.42
C ILE A 50 5.14 8.00 -9.38
N ILE A 51 3.81 7.91 -9.44
CA ILE A 51 3.07 7.08 -10.38
C ILE A 51 1.96 7.87 -11.08
N SER A 52 1.55 7.42 -12.27
CA SER A 52 0.48 8.08 -13.00
C SER A 52 -0.84 8.03 -12.22
N LYS A 53 -1.68 9.06 -12.38
CA LYS A 53 -3.04 9.08 -11.80
C LYS A 53 -3.85 7.86 -12.22
N LYS A 54 -3.69 7.42 -13.48
CA LYS A 54 -4.33 6.22 -14.03
C LYS A 54 -3.86 4.95 -13.29
N SER A 55 -2.56 4.78 -13.11
CA SER A 55 -1.98 3.61 -12.41
C SER A 55 -2.42 3.55 -10.95
N SER A 56 -2.39 4.67 -10.23
CA SER A 56 -2.83 4.71 -8.82
C SER A 56 -4.31 4.36 -8.69
N LYS A 57 -5.18 4.91 -9.55
CA LYS A 57 -6.60 4.53 -9.58
C LYS A 57 -6.81 3.05 -9.92
N LEU A 58 -6.03 2.52 -10.86
CA LEU A 58 -6.11 1.10 -11.23
C LEU A 58 -5.75 0.20 -10.04
N MET A 59 -4.73 0.58 -9.23
CA MET A 59 -4.39 -0.16 -8.00
C MET A 59 -5.53 -0.19 -6.99
N GLN A 60 -6.28 0.92 -6.91
CA GLN A 60 -7.41 1.10 -6.00
C GLN A 60 -8.72 0.49 -6.51
N THR A 61 -8.78 0.04 -7.77
CA THR A 61 -10.01 -0.47 -8.38
C THR A 61 -10.28 -1.91 -7.90
N PRO A 62 -11.49 -2.21 -7.42
CA PRO A 62 -11.84 -3.56 -6.99
C PRO A 62 -11.85 -4.51 -8.21
N VAL A 63 -11.19 -5.65 -8.08
CA VAL A 63 -11.14 -6.70 -9.12
C VAL A 63 -11.92 -7.92 -8.69
N ILE A 64 -11.82 -8.31 -7.41
CA ILE A 64 -12.52 -9.46 -6.86
C ILE A 64 -13.07 -9.15 -5.48
N GLU A 65 -14.25 -9.69 -5.16
CA GLU A 65 -14.78 -9.68 -3.80
C GLU A 65 -14.11 -10.79 -2.99
N THR A 66 -13.66 -10.47 -1.78
CA THR A 66 -12.99 -11.43 -0.88
C THR A 66 -13.88 -11.83 0.29
N SER A 67 -14.82 -10.97 0.66
CA SER A 67 -15.92 -11.24 1.58
C SER A 67 -16.96 -10.12 1.44
N PRO A 68 -18.19 -10.25 1.98
CA PRO A 68 -19.19 -9.19 1.92
C PRO A 68 -18.63 -7.86 2.43
N GLY A 69 -18.56 -6.83 1.59
CA GLY A 69 -18.00 -5.51 1.94
C GLY A 69 -16.47 -5.39 1.90
N GLU A 70 -15.76 -6.41 1.39
CA GLU A 70 -14.31 -6.40 1.19
C GLU A 70 -13.94 -6.81 -0.24
N THR A 71 -13.13 -6.02 -0.91
CA THR A 71 -12.65 -6.31 -2.27
C THR A 71 -11.15 -6.18 -2.37
N TYR A 72 -10.55 -6.81 -3.37
CA TYR A 72 -9.11 -6.75 -3.62
C TYR A 72 -8.84 -6.32 -5.07
N GLY A 73 -7.85 -5.45 -5.23
CA GLY A 73 -7.34 -4.94 -6.51
C GLY A 73 -5.86 -5.30 -6.69
N MET A 74 -5.06 -4.36 -7.20
CA MET A 74 -3.61 -4.59 -7.33
C MET A 74 -2.89 -4.18 -6.05
N ALA A 75 -2.68 -5.15 -5.16
CA ALA A 75 -2.01 -5.01 -3.86
C ALA A 75 -2.68 -4.05 -2.86
N LEU A 76 -3.90 -3.58 -3.16
CA LEU A 76 -4.75 -2.81 -2.26
C LEU A 76 -6.10 -3.50 -2.15
N ARG A 77 -6.71 -3.39 -0.97
CA ARG A 77 -8.07 -3.84 -0.70
C ARG A 77 -8.98 -2.65 -0.41
N GLN A 78 -10.27 -2.80 -0.68
CA GLN A 78 -11.29 -1.88 -0.18
C GLN A 78 -12.10 -2.55 0.91
N SER A 79 -12.42 -1.82 1.96
CA SER A 79 -13.20 -2.28 3.12
C SER A 79 -14.27 -1.25 3.49
N SER A 80 -15.51 -1.70 3.63
CA SER A 80 -16.60 -0.93 4.26
C SER A 80 -16.79 -1.25 5.75
N LYS A 81 -15.92 -2.08 6.33
CA LYS A 81 -16.04 -2.60 7.70
C LYS A 81 -15.22 -1.84 8.73
N LEU A 82 -14.26 -1.04 8.29
CA LEU A 82 -13.32 -0.35 9.20
C LEU A 82 -13.95 0.86 9.88
N ILE A 83 -14.66 1.70 9.14
CA ILE A 83 -15.32 2.90 9.66
C ILE A 83 -16.74 2.94 9.08
N PRO A 84 -17.79 3.03 9.91
CA PRO A 84 -19.16 3.09 9.42
C PRO A 84 -19.37 4.23 8.43
N GLY A 85 -19.92 3.91 7.25
CA GLY A 85 -20.21 4.89 6.19
C GLY A 85 -19.01 5.25 5.30
N GLU A 86 -17.85 4.61 5.49
CA GLU A 86 -16.64 4.86 4.71
C GLU A 86 -16.22 3.64 3.90
N ILE A 87 -15.64 3.90 2.71
CA ILE A 87 -14.99 2.87 1.90
C ILE A 87 -13.48 3.11 1.97
N MET A 88 -12.83 2.39 2.86
CA MET A 88 -11.41 2.54 3.15
C MET A 88 -10.58 1.70 2.18
N ILE A 89 -9.51 2.26 1.63
CA ILE A 89 -8.60 1.59 0.69
C ILE A 89 -7.25 1.41 1.33
N GLY A 90 -6.64 0.23 1.24
CA GLY A 90 -5.42 -0.01 1.99
C GLY A 90 -4.88 -1.43 1.96
N HIS A 91 -4.08 -1.77 2.97
CA HIS A 91 -3.59 -3.13 3.18
C HIS A 91 -3.18 -3.34 4.65
N THR A 92 -3.20 -4.61 5.08
CA THR A 92 -2.69 -5.05 6.38
C THR A 92 -1.34 -5.76 6.23
N GLY A 93 -0.52 -5.77 7.28
CA GLY A 93 0.74 -6.51 7.34
C GLY A 93 0.84 -7.32 8.62
N SER A 94 1.40 -8.52 8.52
CA SER A 94 1.67 -9.39 9.67
C SER A 94 2.92 -10.22 9.37
N ALA A 95 4.02 -9.96 10.06
CA ALA A 95 5.27 -10.71 9.88
C ALA A 95 6.18 -10.58 11.10
N TYR A 96 6.75 -11.71 11.57
CA TYR A 96 7.83 -11.72 12.58
C TYR A 96 7.54 -10.88 13.85
N GLY A 97 6.31 -10.95 14.35
CA GLY A 97 5.88 -10.20 15.55
C GLY A 97 5.43 -8.76 15.28
N LEU A 98 5.51 -8.28 14.04
CA LEU A 98 4.99 -6.99 13.63
C LEU A 98 3.57 -7.12 13.07
N TYR A 99 2.68 -6.25 13.52
CA TYR A 99 1.37 -6.01 12.90
C TYR A 99 1.29 -4.59 12.37
N SER A 100 0.75 -4.43 11.17
CA SER A 100 0.53 -3.10 10.59
C SER A 100 -0.76 -3.00 9.80
N ALA A 101 -1.27 -1.79 9.69
CA ALA A 101 -2.39 -1.45 8.84
C ALA A 101 -2.18 -0.06 8.25
N MET A 102 -2.57 0.11 6.99
CA MET A 102 -2.55 1.39 6.29
C MET A 102 -3.81 1.49 5.43
N PHE A 103 -4.69 2.44 5.75
CA PHE A 103 -5.97 2.62 5.08
C PHE A 103 -6.32 4.10 4.90
N PHE A 104 -6.93 4.46 3.78
CA PHE A 104 -7.30 5.83 3.43
C PHE A 104 -8.62 5.93 2.67
N GLU A 105 -9.30 7.06 2.80
CA GLU A 105 -10.46 7.44 1.97
C GLU A 105 -10.03 8.64 1.09
N PRO A 106 -9.88 8.46 -0.24
CA PRO A 106 -9.28 9.47 -1.10
C PRO A 106 -10.22 10.63 -1.48
N LYS A 107 -11.54 10.51 -1.30
CA LYS A 107 -12.51 11.58 -1.60
C LYS A 107 -12.64 12.59 -0.46
N LYS A 108 -12.57 12.12 0.79
CA LYS A 108 -12.65 12.87 2.03
C LYS A 108 -11.26 13.27 2.56
N GLY A 109 -10.21 12.62 2.08
CA GLY A 109 -8.83 13.05 2.31
C GLY A 109 -8.28 12.71 3.70
N PHE A 110 -8.66 11.56 4.25
CA PHE A 110 -8.16 11.10 5.55
C PHE A 110 -7.68 9.64 5.47
N GLY A 111 -6.85 9.24 6.44
CA GLY A 111 -6.36 7.87 6.55
C GLY A 111 -5.70 7.57 7.88
N ILE A 112 -5.44 6.29 8.13
CA ILE A 112 -4.91 5.76 9.38
C ILE A 112 -3.75 4.82 9.06
N VAL A 113 -2.69 4.94 9.86
CA VAL A 113 -1.58 3.99 9.91
C VAL A 113 -1.44 3.47 11.33
N MET A 114 -1.27 2.15 11.46
CA MET A 114 -1.00 1.45 12.72
C MET A 114 0.23 0.56 12.52
N MET A 115 1.10 0.50 13.53
CA MET A 115 2.23 -0.44 13.58
C MET A 115 2.54 -0.80 15.05
N THR A 116 2.70 -2.09 15.34
CA THR A 116 3.04 -2.63 16.67
C THR A 116 4.10 -3.70 16.55
#